data_AF-A0A7V9NMQ0-F1
#
_entry.id   AF-A0A7V9NMQ0-F1
#
_cell.length_a   1.000
_cell.length_b   1.000
_cell.length_c   1.000
_cell.angle_alpha   90.00
_cell.angle_beta   90.00
_cell.angle_gamma   90.00
#
_symmetry.space_group_name_H-M   'P 1'
#
loop_
_entity.id
_entity.type
_entity.pdbx_description
1 polymer ?
#
loop_
_entity_poly.entity_id
_entity_poly.type
_entity_poly.pdbx_seq_one_letter_code
_entity_poly.pdbx_strand_id
1 'polypeptide(L)'
;MLFKPKFCCSCGEKIERLDWKAWTSRRFCQLCETDYGLYDWIPRVLFGFGLFFGILGVSFYWQKPAKSLHILNHQNSDNSLQSINNLKNQTNSLQSSTNQNVQETAKLNDSNSGQNVQKNLQAALLKQSLPQTPQIKRIENGKDAAPETSYFCGAQTKKGTPCARRVKSNSRCFQHVGQSAMLPPEKLKIN
;
A
#
# COMPACT_ATOMS: atom_id res chain seq x y z
N MET A 1 0.55 8.13 -27.50
CA MET A 1 0.89 6.70 -27.35
C MET A 1 1.22 6.43 -25.89
N LEU A 2 0.44 5.60 -25.20
CA LEU A 2 0.64 5.34 -23.77
C LEU A 2 1.73 4.29 -23.60
N PHE A 3 2.82 4.64 -22.93
CA PHE A 3 3.92 3.71 -22.65
C PHE A 3 3.42 2.48 -21.88
N LYS A 4 3.63 1.29 -22.45
CA LYS A 4 3.29 -0.01 -21.87
C LYS A 4 4.59 -0.69 -21.43
N PRO A 5 4.99 -0.59 -20.15
CA PRO A 5 6.20 -1.26 -19.70
C PRO A 5 6.03 -2.77 -19.82
N LYS A 6 7.05 -3.45 -20.35
CA LYS A 6 7.06 -4.91 -20.47
C LYS A 6 7.31 -5.63 -19.15
N PHE A 7 7.84 -4.92 -18.15
CA PHE A 7 8.26 -5.47 -16.86
C PHE A 7 7.72 -4.64 -15.69
N CYS A 8 7.40 -5.32 -14.59
CA CYS A 8 6.98 -4.71 -13.33
C CYS A 8 8.09 -3.85 -12.73
N CYS A 9 7.76 -2.65 -12.26
CA CYS A 9 8.71 -1.75 -11.61
C CYS A 9 9.20 -2.26 -10.24
N SER A 10 8.35 -2.99 -9.51
CA SER A 10 8.67 -3.52 -8.17
C SER A 10 9.42 -4.85 -8.23
N CYS A 11 8.86 -5.88 -8.90
CA CYS A 11 9.45 -7.23 -8.90
C CYS A 11 10.24 -7.59 -10.17
N GLY A 12 10.23 -6.76 -11.21
CA GLY A 12 10.96 -7.02 -12.45
C GLY A 12 10.40 -8.13 -13.35
N GLU A 13 9.27 -8.71 -13.00
CA GLU A 13 8.61 -9.75 -13.77
C GLU A 13 7.93 -9.20 -15.03
N LYS A 14 7.85 -10.02 -16.07
CA LYS A 14 7.16 -9.66 -17.31
C LYS A 14 5.66 -9.51 -17.05
N ILE A 15 5.07 -8.42 -17.52
CA ILE A 15 3.64 -8.15 -17.38
C ILE A 15 2.91 -8.84 -18.55
N GLU A 16 2.32 -10.00 -18.29
CA GLU A 16 1.45 -10.70 -19.24
C GLU A 16 -0.01 -10.45 -18.84
N ARG A 17 -0.61 -9.42 -19.44
CA ARG A 17 -2.03 -9.09 -19.28
C ARG A 17 -2.67 -9.12 -20.66
N LEU A 18 -3.74 -9.90 -20.82
CA LEU A 18 -4.53 -9.96 -22.07
C LEU A 18 -5.26 -8.62 -22.29
N ASP A 19 -5.82 -8.05 -21.22
CA ASP A 19 -6.59 -6.79 -21.28
C ASP A 19 -5.96 -5.67 -20.45
N TRP A 20 -5.70 -4.54 -21.12
CA TRP A 20 -5.25 -3.30 -20.50
C TRP A 20 -6.44 -2.38 -20.26
N LYS A 21 -6.99 -2.39 -19.04
CA LYS A 21 -8.04 -1.45 -18.64
C LYS A 21 -7.44 -0.09 -18.29
N ALA A 22 -8.22 0.99 -18.43
CA ALA A 22 -7.73 2.34 -18.15
C ALA A 22 -7.44 2.58 -16.66
N TRP A 23 -8.10 1.84 -15.77
CA TRP A 23 -7.97 1.98 -14.32
C TRP A 23 -6.93 1.05 -13.68
N THR A 24 -6.48 -0.01 -14.37
CA THR A 24 -5.46 -0.91 -13.82
C THR A 24 -4.08 -0.26 -13.87
N SER A 25 -3.28 -0.50 -12.83
CA SER A 25 -1.96 0.13 -12.72
C SER A 25 -1.06 -0.33 -13.86
N ARG A 26 -0.39 0.63 -14.53
CA ARG A 26 0.47 0.32 -15.68
C ARG A 26 1.86 -0.14 -15.32
N ARG A 27 2.27 0.05 -14.07
CA ARG A 27 3.65 -0.15 -13.62
C ARG A 27 3.88 -1.48 -12.91
N PHE A 28 2.82 -2.12 -12.41
CA PHE A 28 2.93 -3.28 -11.55
C PHE A 28 2.45 -4.54 -12.28
N CYS A 29 2.87 -5.73 -11.84
CA CYS A 29 2.20 -6.98 -12.21
C CYS A 29 0.96 -7.18 -11.32
N GLN A 30 0.12 -8.17 -11.60
CA GLN A 30 -1.13 -8.39 -10.86
C GLN A 30 -0.93 -8.61 -9.35
N LEU A 31 0.20 -9.23 -8.94
CA LEU A 31 0.54 -9.39 -7.51
C LEU A 31 1.06 -8.08 -6.88
N CYS A 32 1.95 -7.35 -7.55
CA CYS A 32 2.40 -6.08 -7.01
C CYS A 32 1.29 -5.02 -7.04
N GLU A 33 0.30 -5.16 -7.91
CA GLU A 33 -0.87 -4.28 -7.97
C GLU A 33 -1.76 -4.46 -6.73
N THR A 34 -1.88 -5.64 -6.13
CA THR A 34 -2.62 -5.79 -4.87
C THR A 34 -1.89 -5.14 -3.69
N ASP A 35 -0.55 -5.21 -3.67
CA ASP A 35 0.25 -4.62 -2.58
C ASP A 35 0.33 -3.09 -2.67
N TYR A 36 0.53 -2.55 -3.88
CA TYR A 36 0.79 -1.13 -4.11
C TYR A 36 -0.40 -0.37 -4.74
N GLY A 37 -1.46 -1.07 -5.14
CA GLY A 37 -2.60 -0.46 -5.82
C GLY A 37 -3.34 0.55 -4.96
N LEU A 38 -3.32 0.37 -3.64
CA LEU A 38 -3.93 1.32 -2.71
C LEU A 38 -3.24 2.69 -2.80
N TYR A 39 -1.90 2.74 -2.89
CA TYR A 39 -1.14 3.98 -2.91
C TYR A 39 -1.39 4.80 -4.18
N ASP A 40 -1.54 4.14 -5.32
CA ASP A 40 -1.89 4.79 -6.60
C ASP A 40 -3.37 5.23 -6.63
N TRP A 41 -4.25 4.58 -5.86
CA TRP A 41 -5.68 4.91 -5.82
C TRP A 41 -6.00 6.05 -4.84
N ILE A 42 -5.26 6.16 -3.73
CA ILE A 42 -5.46 7.19 -2.70
C ILE A 42 -5.60 8.61 -3.29
N PRO A 43 -4.70 9.11 -4.17
CA PRO A 43 -4.82 10.46 -4.70
C PRO A 43 -6.11 10.69 -5.50
N ARG A 44 -6.57 9.69 -6.24
CA ARG A 44 -7.80 9.76 -7.04
C ARG A 44 -9.04 9.80 -6.16
N VAL A 45 -9.02 9.02 -5.09
CA VAL A 45 -10.09 8.97 -4.10
C VAL A 45 -10.17 10.26 -3.32
N LEU A 46 -9.03 10.77 -2.85
CA LEU A 46 -8.96 12.04 -2.15
C LEU A 46 -9.46 13.19 -3.03
N PHE A 47 -9.11 13.18 -4.32
CA PHE A 47 -9.65 14.16 -5.26
C PHE A 47 -11.17 14.02 -5.43
N GLY A 48 -11.67 12.80 -5.63
CA GLY A 48 -13.10 12.53 -5.76
C GLY A 48 -13.89 12.92 -4.51
N PHE A 49 -13.41 12.56 -3.32
CA PHE A 49 -14.00 12.96 -2.05
C PHE A 49 -13.93 14.47 -1.83
N GLY A 50 -12.80 15.10 -2.13
CA GLY A 50 -12.66 16.56 -2.03
C GLY A 50 -13.66 17.29 -2.92
N LEU A 51 -13.88 16.80 -4.13
CA LEU A 51 -14.86 17.37 -5.06
C LEU A 51 -16.30 17.13 -4.58
N PHE A 52 -16.60 15.92 -4.08
CA PHE A 52 -17.90 15.57 -3.52
C PHE A 52 -18.25 16.42 -2.28
N PHE A 53 -17.34 16.50 -1.30
CA PHE A 53 -17.52 17.32 -0.10
C PHE A 53 -17.48 18.82 -0.42
N GLY A 54 -16.72 19.25 -1.43
CA GLY A 54 -16.74 20.63 -1.92
C GLY A 54 -18.12 21.03 -2.44
N ILE A 55 -18.74 20.19 -3.28
CA ILE A 55 -20.10 20.45 -3.80
C ILE A 55 -21.14 20.44 -2.68
N LEU A 56 -21.09 19.43 -1.79
CA LEU A 56 -22.01 19.36 -0.66
C LEU A 56 -21.82 20.54 0.30
N GLY A 57 -20.58 20.88 0.67
CA GLY A 57 -20.27 21.96 1.58
C GLY A 57 -20.73 23.33 1.06
N VAL A 58 -20.55 23.61 -0.23
CA VAL A 58 -21.06 24.84 -0.86
C VAL A 58 -22.60 24.88 -0.85
N SER A 59 -23.26 23.73 -1.05
CA SER A 59 -24.73 23.65 -1.01
C SER A 59 -25.28 23.98 0.38
N PHE A 60 -24.64 23.48 1.44
CA PHE A 60 -25.00 23.83 2.81
C PHE A 60 -24.66 25.28 3.17
N TYR A 61 -23.58 25.84 2.61
CA TYR A 61 -23.18 27.23 2.87
C TYR A 61 -24.20 28.24 2.33
N TRP A 62 -24.95 27.92 1.27
CA TRP A 62 -25.99 28.79 0.72
C TRP A 62 -27.39 28.58 1.30
N GLN A 63 -27.61 27.53 2.10
CA GLN A 63 -28.82 27.44 2.91
C GLN A 63 -28.70 28.42 4.09
N LYS A 64 -29.03 29.68 3.81
CA LYS A 64 -29.35 30.64 4.88
C LYS A 64 -30.44 30.01 5.76
N PRO A 65 -30.31 30.05 7.08
CA PRO A 65 -31.40 29.62 7.95
C PRO A 65 -32.60 30.48 7.57
N ALA A 66 -33.65 29.85 7.04
CA ALA A 66 -34.93 30.51 6.92
C ALA A 66 -35.25 31.04 8.32
N LYS A 67 -35.41 32.37 8.42
CA LYS A 67 -35.80 33.04 9.67
C LYS A 67 -36.90 32.20 10.30
N SER A 68 -36.66 31.71 11.52
CA SER A 68 -37.65 30.98 12.29
C SER A 68 -38.92 31.82 12.27
N LEU A 69 -39.96 31.29 11.63
CA LEU A 69 -41.25 31.94 11.54
C LEU A 69 -41.72 32.13 12.99
N HIS A 70 -41.71 33.38 13.42
CA HIS A 70 -42.11 33.77 14.75
C HIS A 70 -43.55 33.30 14.94
N ILE A 71 -43.74 32.51 15.99
CA ILE A 71 -45.01 31.99 16.48
C ILE A 71 -45.99 33.17 16.62
N LEU A 72 -47.09 33.16 15.87
CA LEU A 72 -48.33 33.78 16.34
C LEU A 72 -49.10 32.72 17.13
N ASN A 73 -48.84 32.81 18.41
CA ASN A 73 -49.51 32.18 19.53
C ASN A 73 -50.99 32.55 19.47
N HIS A 74 -51.84 31.68 18.92
CA HIS A 74 -53.27 31.82 19.09
C HIS A 74 -53.65 31.21 20.44
N GLN A 75 -53.83 32.07 21.44
CA GLN A 75 -54.48 31.73 22.69
C GLN A 75 -55.91 31.27 22.41
N ASN A 76 -56.22 30.04 22.81
CA ASN A 76 -57.53 29.52 23.23
C ASN A 76 -57.29 28.03 23.51
N SER A 77 -57.84 27.36 24.50
CA SER A 77 -58.55 27.66 25.74
C SER A 77 -58.74 26.24 26.30
N ASP A 78 -58.34 26.05 27.56
CA ASP A 78 -58.91 25.13 28.55
C ASP A 78 -59.23 23.65 28.19
N ASN A 79 -58.81 22.78 29.12
CA ASN A 79 -59.22 21.38 29.35
C ASN A 79 -58.34 20.26 28.76
N SER A 80 -57.36 19.79 29.54
CA SER A 80 -57.41 18.44 30.14
C SER A 80 -56.06 18.04 30.75
N LEU A 81 -55.83 18.50 31.99
CA LEU A 81 -55.03 17.75 32.94
C LEU A 81 -55.79 16.45 33.26
N GLN A 82 -55.22 15.28 32.97
CA GLN A 82 -55.26 14.04 33.81
C GLN A 82 -55.00 12.69 33.05
N SER A 83 -54.01 12.54 32.16
CA SER A 83 -53.79 11.19 31.58
C SER A 83 -52.37 10.77 31.16
N ILE A 84 -51.28 11.33 31.70
CA ILE A 84 -49.91 10.83 31.36
C ILE A 84 -48.96 10.68 32.55
N ASN A 85 -49.47 10.21 33.70
CA ASN A 85 -48.60 9.72 34.80
C ASN A 85 -48.38 8.19 34.79
N ASN A 86 -48.81 7.46 33.75
CA ASN A 86 -48.79 5.99 33.76
C ASN A 86 -47.87 5.29 32.74
N LEU A 87 -46.95 5.99 32.08
CA LEU A 87 -46.05 5.36 31.08
C LEU A 87 -44.55 5.47 31.45
N LYS A 88 -44.20 5.34 32.74
CA LYS A 88 -42.79 5.35 33.19
C LYS A 88 -42.33 4.13 33.99
N ASN A 89 -43.08 3.01 33.96
CA ASN A 89 -42.74 1.79 34.69
C ASN A 89 -42.59 0.53 33.82
N GLN A 90 -42.19 0.65 32.55
CA GLN A 90 -41.81 -0.50 31.71
C GLN A 90 -40.61 -0.18 30.83
N THR A 91 -39.39 -0.27 31.38
CA THR A 91 -38.16 -0.47 30.58
C THR A 91 -36.96 -0.93 31.42
N ASN A 92 -37.18 -1.49 32.61
CA ASN A 92 -36.14 -2.13 33.44
C ASN A 92 -36.44 -3.62 33.62
N SER A 93 -36.34 -4.42 32.55
CA SER A 93 -36.26 -5.89 32.68
C SER A 93 -35.91 -6.56 31.34
N LEU A 94 -34.69 -6.39 30.83
CA LEU A 94 -34.10 -7.32 29.84
C LEU A 94 -32.57 -7.15 29.79
N GLN A 95 -31.94 -7.25 30.97
CA GLN A 95 -30.53 -7.58 31.12
C GLN A 95 -30.44 -8.70 32.15
N SER A 96 -30.33 -9.95 31.69
CA SER A 96 -29.68 -11.09 32.37
C SER A 96 -30.11 -12.40 31.71
N SER A 97 -29.14 -13.10 31.10
CA SER A 97 -29.08 -14.50 30.60
C SER A 97 -28.29 -14.42 29.28
N THR A 98 -27.03 -14.82 29.16
CA THR A 98 -26.60 -16.22 29.27
C THR A 98 -25.06 -16.31 29.31
N ASN A 99 -24.57 -17.01 30.34
CA ASN A 99 -23.38 -17.87 30.49
C ASN A 99 -22.35 -17.89 29.35
N GLN A 100 -21.06 -17.61 29.59
CA GLN A 100 -20.07 -18.53 30.18
C GLN A 100 -20.10 -19.96 29.63
N ASN A 101 -19.31 -20.25 28.59
CA ASN A 101 -18.48 -21.46 28.51
C ASN A 101 -17.47 -21.37 27.35
N VAL A 102 -16.48 -22.25 27.37
CA VAL A 102 -15.37 -22.48 26.43
C VAL A 102 -14.05 -21.81 26.83
N GLN A 103 -13.44 -22.40 27.87
CA GLN A 103 -12.00 -22.69 27.87
C GLN A 103 -11.75 -23.91 26.98
N GLU A 104 -10.93 -23.78 25.94
CA GLU A 104 -9.86 -24.74 25.62
C GLU A 104 -9.18 -24.29 24.32
N THR A 105 -7.89 -23.94 24.38
CA THR A 105 -6.81 -24.56 23.60
C THR A 105 -5.49 -23.79 23.73
N ALA A 106 -4.45 -24.57 24.01
CA ALA A 106 -3.05 -24.38 23.63
C ALA A 106 -2.26 -23.18 24.20
N LYS A 107 -1.56 -23.43 25.31
CA LYS A 107 -0.23 -22.85 25.55
C LYS A 107 0.83 -23.95 25.39
N LEU A 108 1.59 -23.86 24.31
CA LEU A 108 2.95 -24.40 24.20
C LEU A 108 3.87 -23.23 23.87
N ASN A 109 4.91 -23.10 24.69
CA ASN A 109 6.28 -22.62 24.42
C ASN A 109 6.51 -21.63 23.27
N ASP A 110 7.17 -20.50 23.57
CA ASP A 110 8.63 -20.50 23.41
C ASP A 110 9.31 -19.24 23.93
N SER A 111 10.55 -19.48 24.35
CA SER A 111 11.54 -18.51 24.81
C SER A 111 12.14 -17.72 23.65
N ASN A 112 12.35 -16.41 23.83
CA ASN A 112 13.56 -15.67 23.41
C ASN A 112 13.37 -14.20 23.81
N SER A 113 14.13 -13.69 24.77
CA SER A 113 15.53 -13.27 24.62
C SER A 113 15.67 -12.10 23.64
N GLY A 114 16.08 -10.95 24.19
CA GLY A 114 16.89 -10.02 23.42
C GLY A 114 16.40 -8.57 23.38
N GLN A 115 17.06 -7.76 24.20
CA GLN A 115 17.58 -6.43 23.83
C GLN A 115 16.71 -5.21 24.10
N ASN A 116 16.63 -4.92 25.39
CA ASN A 116 16.82 -3.59 25.96
C ASN A 116 18.22 -3.03 25.60
N VAL A 117 18.35 -2.14 24.61
CA VAL A 117 19.42 -1.11 24.56
C VAL A 117 18.92 0.07 23.72
N GLN A 118 18.20 0.98 24.36
CA GLN A 118 17.87 2.28 23.79
C GLN A 118 18.39 3.35 24.74
N LYS A 119 19.69 3.66 24.64
CA LYS A 119 20.38 4.82 25.22
C LYS A 119 21.83 4.86 24.74
N ASN A 120 22.11 5.66 23.70
CA ASN A 120 23.26 6.57 23.62
C ASN A 120 23.35 7.13 22.20
N LEU A 121 22.75 8.31 22.03
CA LEU A 121 23.05 9.22 20.96
C LEU A 121 23.99 10.29 21.54
N GLN A 122 25.00 10.63 20.75
CA GLN A 122 25.83 11.83 20.79
C GLN A 122 27.13 11.80 21.60
N ALA A 123 28.19 12.16 20.85
CA ALA A 123 29.43 12.84 21.25
C ALA A 123 30.74 12.04 21.06
N ALA A 124 31.17 11.92 19.80
CA ALA A 124 32.59 11.91 19.40
C ALA A 124 32.63 12.19 17.89
N LEU A 125 32.71 13.45 17.44
CA LEU A 125 33.98 14.16 17.22
C LEU A 125 34.86 13.38 16.22
N LEU A 126 34.59 13.53 14.92
CA LEU A 126 35.33 14.46 14.06
C LEU A 126 36.82 14.09 13.97
N LYS A 127 37.15 13.19 13.04
CA LYS A 127 38.39 13.22 12.25
C LYS A 127 38.36 12.12 11.17
N GLN A 128 38.67 12.55 9.95
CA GLN A 128 39.31 11.78 8.87
C GLN A 128 38.46 10.63 8.30
N SER A 129 38.14 10.54 7.01
CA SER A 129 38.74 11.06 5.79
C SER A 129 37.76 10.74 4.65
N LEU A 130 37.83 11.49 3.56
CA LEU A 130 37.02 11.30 2.35
C LEU A 130 37.02 9.81 1.91
N PRO A 131 35.86 9.19 1.64
CA PRO A 131 35.84 7.99 0.82
C PRO A 131 36.18 8.42 -0.60
N GLN A 132 37.38 8.04 -1.04
CA GLN A 132 37.79 8.11 -2.42
C GLN A 132 36.71 7.45 -3.28
N THR A 133 36.16 8.23 -4.20
CA THR A 133 35.36 7.73 -5.30
C THR A 133 36.13 6.57 -5.94
N PRO A 134 35.61 5.34 -5.98
CA PRO A 134 36.23 4.31 -6.79
C PRO A 134 36.17 4.82 -8.23
N GLN A 135 37.34 5.17 -8.76
CA GLN A 135 37.54 5.53 -10.15
C GLN A 135 36.97 4.39 -10.99
N ILE A 136 35.77 4.61 -11.52
CA ILE A 136 35.20 3.79 -12.58
C ILE A 136 36.20 3.94 -13.72
N LYS A 137 37.10 2.94 -13.86
CA LYS A 137 37.88 2.75 -15.08
C LYS A 137 36.87 2.72 -16.21
N ARG A 138 36.79 3.83 -16.94
CA ARG A 138 36.13 3.96 -18.22
C ARG A 138 36.91 3.04 -19.16
N ILE A 139 36.50 1.78 -19.20
CA ILE A 139 36.97 0.85 -20.22
C ILE A 139 36.34 1.36 -21.51
N GLU A 140 37.13 2.10 -22.27
CA GLU A 140 36.94 2.26 -23.70
C GLU A 140 37.10 0.86 -24.31
N ASN A 141 35.99 0.13 -24.45
CA ASN A 141 36.03 -1.16 -25.10
C ASN A 141 35.75 -0.98 -26.59
N GLY A 142 36.81 -1.27 -27.33
CA GLY A 142 36.86 -1.31 -28.78
C GLY A 142 35.74 -2.16 -29.37
N LYS A 143 35.36 -1.73 -30.57
CA LYS A 143 34.57 -2.46 -31.53
C LYS A 143 35.33 -3.70 -31.99
N ASP A 144 35.24 -4.79 -31.25
CA ASP A 144 35.46 -6.13 -31.80
C ASP A 144 34.15 -6.89 -31.71
N ALA A 145 33.55 -7.10 -32.88
CA ALA A 145 32.23 -7.67 -33.09
C ALA A 145 32.21 -9.18 -32.80
N ALA A 146 32.41 -9.55 -31.55
CA ALA A 146 31.93 -10.83 -31.04
C ALA A 146 30.39 -10.79 -30.98
N PRO A 147 29.69 -11.91 -31.26
CA PRO A 147 28.24 -11.95 -31.11
C PRO A 147 27.87 -11.54 -29.67
N GLU A 148 27.12 -10.44 -29.52
CA GLU A 148 26.70 -9.87 -28.24
C GLU A 148 25.82 -10.89 -27.51
N THR A 149 26.48 -11.80 -26.79
CA THR A 149 25.82 -12.86 -26.04
C THR A 149 25.04 -12.20 -24.91
N SER A 150 23.72 -12.14 -25.06
CA SER A 150 22.83 -11.65 -24.03
C SER A 150 22.52 -12.77 -23.03
N TYR A 151 22.37 -12.42 -21.76
CA TYR A 151 21.97 -13.37 -20.72
C TYR A 151 20.65 -12.93 -20.10
N PHE A 152 19.90 -13.89 -19.54
CA PHE A 152 18.80 -13.61 -18.63
C PHE A 152 19.33 -13.39 -17.21
N CYS A 153 18.70 -12.47 -16.47
CA CYS A 153 19.05 -12.19 -15.08
C CYS A 153 18.96 -13.44 -14.20
N GLY A 154 17.92 -14.26 -14.35
CA GLY A 154 17.80 -15.56 -13.69
C GLY A 154 17.61 -15.54 -12.16
N ALA A 155 17.61 -14.38 -11.50
CA ALA A 155 17.36 -14.26 -10.07
C ALA A 155 15.93 -14.66 -9.73
N GLN A 156 15.73 -15.20 -8.53
CA GLN A 156 14.41 -15.55 -8.03
C GLN A 156 13.59 -14.27 -7.80
N THR A 157 12.47 -14.14 -8.50
CA THR A 157 11.52 -13.04 -8.26
C THR A 157 10.67 -13.33 -7.02
N LYS A 158 9.90 -12.33 -6.56
CA LYS A 158 8.93 -12.50 -5.46
C LYS A 158 7.92 -13.64 -5.69
N LYS A 159 7.66 -14.05 -6.93
CA LYS A 159 6.77 -15.15 -7.28
C LYS A 159 7.44 -16.53 -7.30
N GLY A 160 8.75 -16.59 -7.04
CA GLY A 160 9.53 -17.81 -7.16
C GLY A 160 9.92 -18.18 -8.59
N THR A 161 9.57 -17.39 -9.60
CA THR A 161 9.99 -17.60 -11.00
C THR A 161 11.30 -16.88 -11.30
N PRO A 162 12.14 -17.39 -12.21
CA PRO A 162 13.40 -16.75 -12.58
C PRO A 162 13.17 -15.47 -13.39
N CYS A 163 13.94 -14.42 -13.11
CA CYS A 163 13.84 -13.14 -13.78
C CYS A 163 14.25 -13.23 -15.26
N ALA A 164 13.29 -12.99 -16.16
CA ALA A 164 13.48 -13.02 -17.62
C ALA A 164 14.03 -11.71 -18.23
N ARG A 165 14.54 -10.78 -17.40
CA ARG A 165 15.12 -9.53 -17.90
C ARG A 165 16.48 -9.80 -18.55
N ARG A 166 16.70 -9.27 -19.76
CA ARG A 166 17.97 -9.39 -20.49
C ARG A 166 19.04 -8.47 -19.90
N VAL A 167 20.26 -8.97 -19.82
CA VAL A 167 21.47 -8.30 -19.33
C VAL A 167 22.61 -8.60 -20.29
N LYS A 168 23.57 -7.68 -20.39
CA LYS A 168 24.70 -7.80 -21.33
C LYS A 168 25.78 -8.80 -20.91
N SER A 169 25.77 -9.20 -19.64
CA SER A 169 26.76 -10.10 -19.04
C SER A 169 26.04 -11.13 -18.18
N ASN A 170 26.76 -12.15 -17.70
CA ASN A 170 26.28 -13.12 -16.70
C ASN A 170 26.11 -12.49 -15.30
N SER A 171 25.51 -11.30 -15.23
CA SER A 171 25.24 -10.52 -14.02
C SER A 171 23.74 -10.45 -13.75
N ARG A 172 23.36 -9.84 -12.63
CA ARG A 172 21.95 -9.57 -12.31
C ARG A 172 21.53 -8.22 -12.84
N CYS A 173 20.23 -8.08 -13.10
CA CYS A 173 19.67 -6.79 -13.43
C CYS A 173 19.71 -5.86 -12.22
N PHE A 174 19.52 -4.56 -12.47
CA PHE A 174 19.51 -3.53 -11.43
C PHE A 174 18.45 -3.77 -10.32
N GLN A 175 17.42 -4.60 -10.57
CA GLN A 175 16.40 -4.95 -9.57
C GLN A 175 16.82 -6.12 -8.67
N HIS A 176 17.85 -6.89 -9.04
CA HIS A 176 18.29 -8.09 -8.34
C HIS A 176 19.80 -8.09 -8.04
N VAL A 177 20.39 -6.90 -7.81
CA VAL A 177 21.81 -6.77 -7.48
C VAL A 177 22.11 -7.56 -6.20
N GLY A 178 23.12 -8.41 -6.24
CA GLY A 178 23.53 -9.24 -5.10
C GLY A 178 22.77 -10.56 -4.92
N GLN A 179 21.78 -10.87 -5.77
CA GLN A 179 21.05 -12.14 -5.70
C GLN A 179 21.67 -13.24 -6.57
N SER A 180 21.61 -14.48 -6.10
CA SER A 180 22.03 -15.66 -6.86
C SER A 180 21.04 -16.00 -7.98
N ALA A 181 21.53 -16.56 -9.08
CA ALA A 181 20.64 -17.12 -10.09
C ALA A 181 20.02 -18.40 -9.56
N MET A 182 18.75 -18.60 -9.89
CA MET A 182 18.04 -19.84 -9.62
C MET A 182 18.39 -20.93 -10.65
N LEU A 183 18.91 -20.53 -11.82
CA LEU A 183 19.25 -21.41 -12.93
C LEU A 183 20.77 -21.43 -13.17
N PRO A 184 21.34 -22.55 -13.65
CA PRO A 184 22.74 -22.62 -14.05
C PRO A 184 23.02 -21.67 -15.23
N PRO A 185 24.26 -21.16 -15.37
CA PRO A 185 24.61 -20.12 -16.35
C PRO A 185 24.33 -20.52 -17.80
N GLU A 186 24.37 -21.81 -18.11
CA GLU A 186 24.07 -22.36 -19.43
C GLU A 186 22.63 -22.07 -19.88
N LYS A 187 21.66 -22.15 -18.96
CA LYS A 187 20.24 -21.86 -19.24
C LYS A 187 19.92 -20.36 -19.28
N LEU A 188 20.86 -19.53 -18.81
CA LEU A 188 20.70 -18.07 -18.83
C LEU A 188 21.15 -17.48 -20.15
N LYS A 189 21.98 -18.19 -20.92
CA LYS A 189 22.49 -17.70 -22.20
C LYS A 189 21.38 -17.64 -23.23
N ILE A 190 21.21 -16.48 -23.86
CA ILE A 190 20.31 -16.26 -24.98
C ILE A 190 21.17 -16.33 -26.23
N ASN A 191 21.08 -17.46 -26.95
CA ASN A 191 21.67 -17.60 -28.28
C ASN A 191 20.74 -16.99 -29.34
#